data_AF-A0A7K1L8G8-F1
#
_entry.id   AF-A0A7K1L8G8-F1
#
_cell.length_a   1.000
_cell.length_b   1.000
_cell.length_c   1.000
_cell.angle_alpha   90.00
_cell.angle_beta   90.00
_cell.angle_gamma   90.00
#
_symmetry.space_group_name_H-M   'P 1'
#
loop_
_entity.id
_entity.type
_entity.pdbx_description
1 polymer ?
#
loop_
_entity_poly.entity_id
_entity_poly.type
_entity_poly.pdbx_seq_one_letter_code
_entity_poly.pdbx_strand_id
1 'polypeptide(L)'
;MEEKEILERITEYVGEEQRLRDRYQRDELGREEEHARLERLEVALDQCWDLLRRRRARLEAGLDPGTEDAGPRPPDEVEGYLQ
;
A
#
# COMPACT_ATOMS: atom_id res chain seq x y z
N MET A 1 2.07 -0.15 13.08
CA MET A 1 2.71 -0.68 11.86
C MET A 1 4.15 -0.25 11.80
N GLU A 2 5.06 -1.21 11.91
CA GLU A 2 6.50 -1.02 11.80
C GLU A 2 6.95 -0.83 10.34
N GLU A 3 8.16 -0.28 10.13
CA GLU A 3 8.72 -0.11 8.78
C GLU A 3 8.74 -1.46 8.02
N LYS A 4 9.07 -2.55 8.73
CA LYS A 4 9.05 -3.90 8.18
C LYS A 4 7.68 -4.30 7.64
N GLU A 5 6.61 -4.06 8.39
CA GLU A 5 5.25 -4.40 7.96
C GLU A 5 4.84 -3.61 6.70
N ILE A 6 5.29 -2.36 6.57
CA ILE A 6 5.07 -1.55 5.37
C ILE A 6 5.82 -2.13 4.17
N LEU A 7 7.08 -2.53 4.36
CA LEU A 7 7.90 -3.15 3.31
C LEU A 7 7.34 -4.53 2.89
N GLU A 8 6.83 -5.31 3.85
CA GLU A 8 6.16 -6.58 3.57
C GLU A 8 4.89 -6.38 2.73
N ARG A 9 4.05 -5.40 3.08
CA ARG A 9 2.86 -5.04 2.28
C ARG A 9 3.22 -4.54 0.88
N ILE A 10 4.26 -3.71 0.73
CA ILE A 10 4.76 -3.28 -0.59
C ILE A 10 5.16 -4.49 -1.42
N THR A 11 5.88 -5.45 -0.83
CA THR A 11 6.32 -6.67 -1.52
C THR A 11 5.11 -7.53 -1.95
N GLU A 12 4.09 -7.62 -1.09
CA GLU A 12 2.85 -8.32 -1.41
C GLU A 12 2.11 -7.68 -2.59
N TYR A 13 1.96 -6.34 -2.58
CA TYR A 13 1.30 -5.60 -3.65
C TYR A 13 2.05 -5.70 -4.99
N VAL A 14 3.38 -5.66 -4.99
CA VAL A 14 4.19 -5.89 -6.20
C VAL A 14 4.02 -7.34 -6.70
N GLY A 15 3.90 -8.31 -5.80
CA GLY A 15 3.59 -9.69 -6.14
C GLY A 15 2.20 -9.85 -6.78
N GLU A 16 1.20 -9.16 -6.24
CA GLU A 16 -0.15 -9.07 -6.81
C GLU A 16 -0.15 -8.46 -8.22
N GLU A 17 0.60 -7.37 -8.43
CA GLU A 17 0.79 -6.71 -9.73
C GLU A 17 1.31 -7.71 -10.78
N GLN A 18 2.37 -8.44 -10.42
CA GLN A 18 2.99 -9.43 -11.29
C GLN A 18 2.03 -10.58 -11.61
N ARG A 19 1.20 -11.01 -10.65
CA ARG A 19 0.15 -12.02 -10.84
C ARG A 19 -0.98 -11.53 -11.74
N LEU A 20 -1.40 -10.26 -11.61
CA LEU A 20 -2.40 -9.66 -12.49
C LEU A 20 -1.89 -9.62 -13.92
N ARG A 21 -0.63 -9.22 -14.10
CA ARG A 21 0.01 -9.15 -15.41
C ARG A 21 0.18 -10.53 -16.06
N ASP A 22 0.49 -11.57 -15.28
CA ASP A 22 0.54 -12.95 -15.77
C ASP A 22 -0.85 -13.44 -16.22
N ARG A 23 -1.90 -13.18 -15.43
CA ARG A 23 -3.29 -13.52 -15.79
C ARG A 23 -3.76 -12.80 -17.04
N TYR A 24 -3.43 -11.51 -17.19
CA TYR A 24 -3.72 -10.76 -18.41
C TYR A 24 -3.00 -11.34 -19.63
N GLN A 25 -1.72 -11.73 -19.50
CA GLN A 25 -0.97 -12.39 -20.59
C GLN A 25 -1.57 -13.74 -20.99
N ARG A 26 -2.23 -14.42 -20.06
CA ARG A 26 -2.95 -15.68 -20.31
C ARG A 26 -4.35 -15.49 -20.89
N ASP A 27 -4.77 -14.24 -21.17
CA ASP A 27 -6.13 -13.89 -21.59
C ASP A 27 -7.21 -14.27 -20.53
N GLU A 28 -6.80 -14.52 -19.29
CA GLU A 28 -7.69 -14.88 -18.16
C GLU A 28 -8.29 -13.64 -17.48
N LEU A 29 -7.80 -12.44 -17.83
CA LEU A 29 -8.23 -11.17 -17.27
C LEU A 29 -8.43 -10.15 -18.39
N GLY A 30 -9.56 -9.45 -18.38
CA GLY A 30 -9.81 -8.36 -19.32
C GLY A 30 -8.93 -7.16 -19.02
N ARG A 31 -8.56 -6.39 -20.07
CA ARG A 31 -7.72 -5.18 -19.94
C ARG A 31 -8.27 -4.18 -18.93
N GLU A 32 -9.58 -3.94 -18.95
CA GLU A 32 -10.22 -2.97 -18.05
C GLU A 32 -10.16 -3.43 -16.59
N GLU A 33 -10.32 -4.73 -16.34
CA GLU A 33 -10.24 -5.28 -14.98
C GLU A 33 -8.79 -5.36 -14.47
N GLU A 34 -7.83 -5.65 -15.34
CA GLU A 34 -6.40 -5.54 -15.02
C GLU A 34 -6.06 -4.12 -14.59
N HIS A 35 -6.43 -3.13 -15.40
CA HIS A 35 -6.12 -1.72 -15.15
C HIS A 35 -6.77 -1.22 -13.86
N ALA A 36 -8.06 -1.53 -13.63
CA ALA A 36 -8.74 -1.13 -12.41
C ALA A 36 -8.12 -1.73 -11.14
N ARG A 37 -7.55 -2.94 -11.21
CA ARG A 37 -6.85 -3.57 -10.09
C ARG A 37 -5.43 -3.03 -9.91
N LEU A 38 -4.71 -2.76 -11.01
CA LEU A 38 -3.41 -2.10 -10.97
C LEU A 38 -3.51 -0.71 -10.33
N GLU A 39 -4.47 0.11 -10.74
CA GLU A 39 -4.68 1.46 -10.17
C GLU A 39 -4.90 1.38 -8.65
N ARG A 40 -5.64 0.38 -8.15
CA ARG A 40 -5.82 0.18 -6.70
C ARG A 40 -4.52 -0.21 -6.00
N LEU A 41 -3.71 -1.08 -6.63
CA LEU A 41 -2.41 -1.48 -6.08
C LEU A 41 -1.43 -0.31 -6.06
N GLU A 42 -1.40 0.51 -7.11
CA GLU A 42 -0.58 1.72 -7.17
C GLU A 42 -0.95 2.72 -6.08
N VAL A 43 -2.25 2.96 -5.86
CA VAL A 43 -2.72 3.84 -4.77
C VAL A 43 -2.32 3.28 -3.41
N ALA A 44 -2.44 1.97 -3.19
CA ALA A 44 -2.02 1.34 -1.94
C ALA A 44 -0.50 1.41 -1.72
N LEU A 45 0.29 1.24 -2.80
CA LEU A 45 1.74 1.39 -2.78
C LEU A 45 2.16 2.82 -2.44
N ASP A 46 1.53 3.83 -3.05
CA ASP A 46 1.82 5.24 -2.77
C ASP A 46 1.54 5.59 -1.30
N GLN A 47 0.42 5.09 -0.74
CA GLN A 47 0.12 5.24 0.69
C GLN A 47 1.19 4.60 1.58
N CYS A 48 1.64 3.39 1.25
CA CYS A 48 2.73 2.72 1.96
C CYS A 48 4.04 3.52 1.91
N TRP A 49 4.38 4.06 0.74
CA TRP A 49 5.57 4.91 0.58
C TRP A 49 5.46 6.23 1.34
N ASP A 50 4.28 6.88 1.36
CA ASP A 50 4.05 8.11 2.10
C ASP A 50 4.15 7.88 3.62
N LEU A 51 3.61 6.78 4.13
CA LEU A 51 3.77 6.38 5.53
C LEU A 51 5.25 6.18 5.91
N LEU A 52 6.01 5.50 5.06
CA LEU A 52 7.45 5.27 5.27
C LEU A 52 8.23 6.59 5.26
N ARG A 53 7.90 7.49 4.34
CA ARG A 53 8.51 8.82 4.24
C ARG A 53 8.20 9.68 5.46
N ARG A 54 6.94 9.72 5.92
CA ARG A 54 6.54 10.44 7.14
C ARG A 54 7.29 9.92 8.37
N ARG A 55 7.47 8.60 8.46
CA ARG A 55 8.22 7.97 9.56
C ARG A 55 9.70 8.37 9.52
N ARG A 56 10.33 8.33 8.35
CA ARG A 56 11.73 8.77 8.17
C ARG A 56 11.91 10.26 8.52
N ALA A 57 11.04 11.13 8.02
CA ALA A 57 11.11 12.56 8.31
C ALA A 57 11.01 12.86 9.82
N ARG A 58 10.22 12.09 10.57
CA ARG A 58 10.12 12.22 12.04
C ARG A 58 11.36 11.73 12.77
N LEU A 59 11.91 10.58 12.35
CA LEU A 59 13.20 10.06 12.83
C LEU A 59 14.33 11.08 12.63
N GLU A 60 14.42 11.67 11.43
CA GLU A 60 15.40 12.71 11.11
C GLU A 60 15.18 14.00 11.91
N ALA A 61 13.92 14.33 12.21
CA ALA A 61 13.57 15.46 13.09
C ALA A 61 13.81 15.17 14.59
N GLY A 62 14.31 13.99 14.96
CA GLY A 62 14.52 13.59 16.35
C GLY A 62 13.21 13.39 17.13
N LEU A 63 12.09 13.25 16.44
CA LEU A 63 10.79 12.92 17.02
C LEU A 63 10.68 11.40 17.12
N ASP A 64 10.31 10.92 18.31
CA ASP A 64 10.24 9.50 18.58
C ASP A 64 9.20 8.82 17.66
N PRO A 65 9.61 7.89 16.78
CA PRO A 65 8.71 7.26 15.82
C PRO A 65 7.79 6.21 16.49
N GLY A 66 7.97 5.94 17.79
CA GLY A 66 7.24 4.96 18.57
C GLY A 66 5.96 5.50 19.23
N THR A 67 5.72 6.81 19.27
CA THR A 67 4.60 7.38 20.05
C THR A 67 3.23 7.30 19.36
N GLU A 68 3.16 6.82 18.11
CA GLU A 68 1.88 6.47 17.44
C GLU A 68 1.57 4.95 17.47
N ASP A 69 2.15 4.17 18.40
CA ASP A 69 1.70 2.79 18.70
C ASP A 69 0.47 2.74 19.64
N ALA A 70 -0.27 3.85 19.78
CA ALA A 70 -1.52 3.91 20.53
C ALA A 70 -2.69 4.23 19.60
N GLY A 71 -2.99 3.29 18.72
CA GLY A 71 -4.24 3.21 17.97
C GLY A 71 -4.13 3.73 16.52
N PRO A 72 -4.69 3.00 15.53
CA PRO A 72 -4.91 3.60 14.22
C PRO A 72 -5.74 4.86 14.43
N ARG A 73 -5.21 6.02 14.02
CA ARG A 73 -6.07 7.19 13.85
C ARG A 73 -7.19 6.74 12.90
N PRO A 74 -8.48 6.91 13.27
CA PRO A 74 -9.58 6.43 12.46
C PRO A 74 -9.39 6.94 11.03
N PRO A 75 -9.52 6.07 10.01
CA PRO A 75 -9.63 6.50 8.64
C PRO A 75 -11.00 7.19 8.50
N ASP A 76 -11.09 8.43 8.94
CA ASP A 76 -12.04 9.35 8.34
C ASP A 76 -11.52 9.60 6.92
N GLU A 77 -12.28 9.14 5.94
CA GLU A 77 -12.05 9.31 4.50
C GLU A 77 -10.94 8.47 3.84
N VAL A 78 -11.10 7.14 3.82
CA VAL A 78 -11.01 6.44 2.51
C VAL A 78 -12.15 5.44 2.46
N GLU A 79 -13.33 5.97 2.11
CA GLU A 79 -14.50 5.17 1.81
C GLU A 79 -14.17 4.08 0.77
N GLY A 80 -14.51 2.85 1.14
CA GLY A 80 -15.06 1.86 0.21
C GLY A 80 -14.08 1.20 -0.74
N TYR A 81 -13.24 0.28 -0.25
CA TYR A 81 -12.74 -0.79 -1.14
C TYR A 81 -12.51 -2.15 -0.48
N LEU A 82 -13.41 -2.55 0.42
CA LEU A 82 -13.60 -3.95 0.78
C LEU A 82 -15.10 -4.27 0.76
N GLN A 83 -15.58 -4.62 -0.44
CA GLN A 83 -16.80 -5.40 -0.63
C GLN A 83 -16.48 -6.57 -1.55
#